data_AF-A0A6J4LTS4-F1
#
_entry.id   AF-A0A6J4LTS4-F1
#
_cell.length_a   1.000
_cell.length_b   1.000
_cell.length_c   1.000
_cell.angle_alpha   90.00
_cell.angle_beta   90.00
_cell.angle_gamma   90.00
#
_symmetry.space_group_name_H-M   'P 1'
#
loop_
_entity.id
_entity.type
_entity.pdbx_description
1 polymer ?
#
loop_
_entity_poly.entity_id
_entity_poly.type
_entity_poly.pdbx_seq_one_letter_code
_entity_poly.pdbx_strand_id
1 'polypeptide(L)'
;MSGKAQNMAGLASMLAATAVTKKVLDKVWRLGSGGKTPPNDPADPDVELREAVVWSVLSGIAVSMVRLAMARRMAAKERHDNRVAELVTGKRPRGDKAAKTLAP
;
A
#
# COMPACT_ATOMS: atom_id res chain seq x y z
N MET A 1 -8.56 -6.39 -27.84
CA MET A 1 -7.66 -7.42 -27.26
C MET A 1 -6.78 -6.90 -26.10
N SER A 2 -7.07 -5.72 -25.51
CA SER A 2 -6.21 -5.07 -24.49
C SER A 2 -6.20 -5.78 -23.11
N GLY A 3 -7.29 -6.44 -22.74
CA GLY A 3 -7.42 -7.04 -21.40
C GLY A 3 -6.46 -8.20 -21.11
N LYS A 4 -6.05 -8.98 -22.11
CA LYS A 4 -5.12 -10.11 -21.89
C LYS A 4 -3.72 -9.63 -21.50
N ALA A 5 -3.23 -8.57 -22.16
CA ALA A 5 -1.95 -7.95 -21.83
C ALA A 5 -1.98 -7.29 -20.44
N GLN A 6 -3.09 -6.63 -20.08
CA GLN A 6 -3.27 -6.08 -18.74
C GLN A 6 -3.34 -7.17 -17.65
N ASN A 7 -4.04 -8.28 -17.92
CA ASN A 7 -4.10 -9.41 -17.00
C ASN A 7 -2.73 -10.08 -16.82
N MET A 8 -1.97 -10.24 -17.90
CA MET A 8 -0.59 -10.76 -17.84
C MET A 8 0.35 -9.82 -17.09
N ALA A 9 0.23 -8.51 -17.30
CA ALA A 9 0.99 -7.52 -16.56
C ALA A 9 0.63 -7.54 -15.06
N GLY A 10 -0.66 -7.69 -14.72
CA GLY A 10 -1.14 -7.87 -13.34
C GLY A 10 -0.56 -9.12 -12.67
N LEU A 11 -0.58 -10.25 -13.37
CA LEU A 11 0.04 -11.50 -12.91
C LEU A 11 1.54 -11.34 -12.67
N ALA A 12 2.27 -10.76 -13.63
CA ALA A 12 3.71 -10.54 -13.50
C ALA A 12 4.04 -9.62 -12.31
N SER A 13 3.26 -8.56 -12.12
CA SER A 13 3.46 -7.65 -11.00
C SER A 13 3.10 -8.26 -9.64
N MET A 14 2.09 -9.14 -9.56
CA MET A 14 1.80 -9.91 -8.35
C MET A 14 2.93 -10.87 -7.99
N LEU A 15 3.50 -11.57 -8.99
CA LEU A 15 4.65 -12.46 -8.78
C LEU A 15 5.89 -11.69 -8.33
N ALA A 16 6.17 -10.56 -8.96
CA ALA A 16 7.26 -9.67 -8.56
C ALA A 16 7.06 -9.13 -7.13
N ALA A 17 5.85 -8.70 -6.79
CA ALA A 17 5.50 -8.26 -5.45
C ALA A 17 5.69 -9.39 -4.42
N THR A 18 5.27 -10.61 -4.75
CA THR A 18 5.46 -11.78 -3.87
C THR A 18 6.94 -12.05 -3.60
N ALA A 19 7.79 -12.00 -4.64
CA ALA A 19 9.23 -12.19 -4.49
C ALA A 19 9.87 -11.09 -3.62
N VAL A 20 9.43 -9.85 -3.78
CA VAL A 20 9.90 -8.72 -2.95
C VAL A 20 9.43 -8.87 -1.51
N THR A 21 8.16 -9.21 -1.29
CA THR A 21 7.58 -9.43 0.05
C THR A 21 8.34 -10.50 0.80
N LYS A 22 8.69 -11.63 0.17
CA LYS A 22 9.52 -12.66 0.81
C LYS A 22 10.86 -12.11 1.29
N LYS A 23 11.59 -11.38 0.44
CA LYS A 23 12.87 -10.77 0.81
C LYS A 23 12.76 -9.72 1.92
N VAL A 24 11.68 -8.94 1.89
CA VAL A 24 11.39 -7.95 2.93
C VAL A 24 11.13 -8.67 4.24
N LEU A 25 10.28 -9.70 4.23
CA LEU A 25 9.94 -10.48 5.41
C LEU A 25 11.18 -11.17 6.01
N ASP A 26 12.04 -11.76 5.18
CA ASP A 26 13.32 -12.35 5.62
C ASP A 26 14.25 -11.32 6.27
N LYS A 27 14.34 -10.11 5.70
CA LYS A 27 15.15 -9.02 6.29
C LYS A 27 14.54 -8.51 7.58
N VAL A 28 13.24 -8.28 7.61
CA VAL A 28 12.48 -7.79 8.77
C VAL A 28 12.62 -8.78 9.93
N TRP A 29 12.50 -10.08 9.64
CA TRP A 29 12.75 -11.14 10.61
C TRP A 29 14.18 -11.08 11.13
N ARG A 30 15.18 -11.14 10.24
CA ARG A 30 16.60 -11.07 10.63
C ARG A 30 16.95 -9.83 11.48
N LEU A 31 16.31 -8.70 11.20
CA LEU A 31 16.50 -7.45 11.95
C LEU A 31 15.82 -7.49 13.34
N GLY A 32 14.65 -8.11 13.46
CA GLY A 32 13.92 -8.23 14.72
C GLY A 32 14.48 -9.29 15.66
N SER A 33 14.73 -10.49 15.13
CA SER A 33 15.13 -11.67 15.93
C SER A 33 16.65 -11.80 16.11
N GLY A 34 17.42 -10.74 15.79
CA GLY A 34 18.87 -10.69 16.05
C GLY A 34 19.71 -11.65 15.20
N GLY A 35 19.23 -12.02 14.00
CA GLY A 35 19.98 -12.83 13.04
C GLY A 35 19.81 -14.35 13.14
N LYS A 36 18.84 -14.86 13.89
CA LYS A 36 18.57 -16.32 13.99
C LYS A 36 17.66 -16.83 12.87
N THR A 37 18.03 -17.99 12.32
CA THR A 37 17.31 -18.76 11.29
C THR A 37 15.87 -19.07 11.76
N PRO A 38 14.88 -19.14 10.85
CA PRO A 38 13.47 -19.31 11.21
C PRO A 38 13.27 -20.51 12.15
N PRO A 39 12.71 -20.30 13.36
CA PRO A 39 12.38 -21.40 14.25
C PRO A 39 11.33 -22.29 13.60
N ASN A 40 11.64 -23.58 13.49
CA ASN A 40 10.72 -24.61 13.01
C ASN A 40 9.85 -25.14 14.18
N ASP A 41 9.74 -24.38 15.28
CA ASP A 41 9.13 -24.83 16.53
C ASP A 41 8.20 -23.74 17.11
N PRO A 42 6.87 -23.86 16.92
CA PRO A 42 5.85 -22.92 17.40
C PRO A 42 5.53 -23.05 18.91
N ALA A 43 6.41 -23.65 19.71
CA ALA A 43 6.10 -24.12 21.06
C ALA A 43 6.70 -23.30 22.21
N ASP A 44 7.20 -22.08 21.98
CA ASP A 44 7.75 -21.22 23.04
C ASP A 44 6.82 -20.01 23.36
N PRO A 45 5.94 -20.12 24.39
CA PRO A 45 4.75 -19.27 24.55
C PRO A 45 5.01 -17.82 25.00
N ASP A 46 6.16 -17.50 25.60
CA ASP A 46 6.43 -16.14 26.11
C ASP A 46 7.24 -15.25 25.16
N VAL A 47 8.00 -15.86 24.25
CA VAL A 47 8.75 -15.13 23.21
C VAL A 47 7.81 -14.66 22.10
N GLU A 48 6.82 -15.48 21.74
CA GLU A 48 5.93 -15.18 20.62
C GLU A 48 4.89 -14.09 20.94
N LEU A 49 4.28 -14.06 22.14
CA LEU A 49 3.25 -13.06 22.46
C LEU A 49 3.81 -11.64 22.62
N ARG A 50 4.91 -11.47 23.38
CA ARG A 50 5.50 -10.15 23.60
C ARG A 50 6.12 -9.60 22.32
N GLU A 51 6.80 -10.45 21.56
CA GLU A 51 7.40 -10.06 20.27
C GLU A 51 6.32 -9.81 19.21
N ALA A 52 5.25 -10.62 19.15
CA ALA A 52 4.12 -10.39 18.25
C ALA A 52 3.38 -9.08 18.58
N VAL A 53 3.21 -8.72 19.85
CA VAL A 53 2.57 -7.44 20.23
C VAL A 53 3.44 -6.27 19.80
N VAL A 54 4.76 -6.32 20.03
CA VAL A 54 5.69 -5.27 19.59
C VAL A 54 5.69 -5.14 18.06
N TRP A 55 5.74 -6.27 17.33
CA TRP A 55 5.62 -6.27 15.87
C TRP A 55 4.27 -5.77 15.37
N SER A 56 3.18 -6.07 16.07
CA SER A 56 1.84 -5.65 15.69
C SER A 56 1.67 -4.15 15.85
N VAL A 57 2.15 -3.58 16.96
CA VAL A 57 2.14 -2.12 17.18
C VAL A 57 3.03 -1.44 16.15
N LEU A 58 4.24 -1.95 15.93
CA LEU A 58 5.18 -1.40 14.95
C LEU A 58 4.60 -1.47 13.52
N SER A 59 3.98 -2.59 13.15
CA SER A 59 3.33 -2.78 11.86
C SER A 59 2.10 -1.89 11.71
N GLY A 60 1.30 -1.73 12.76
CA GLY A 60 0.16 -0.82 12.79
C GLY A 60 0.58 0.63 12.55
N ILE A 61 1.68 1.07 13.16
CA ILE A 61 2.27 2.40 12.91
C ILE A 61 2.78 2.50 11.46
N ALA A 62 3.49 1.49 10.96
CA ALA A 62 3.98 1.51 9.59
C ALA A 62 2.85 1.61 8.55
N VAL A 63 1.79 0.80 8.71
CA VAL A 63 0.63 0.80 7.80
C VAL A 63 -0.11 2.14 7.84
N SER A 64 -0.29 2.71 9.03
CA SER A 64 -0.95 4.02 9.17
C SER A 64 -0.12 5.14 8.52
N MET A 65 1.21 5.11 8.63
CA MET A 65 2.09 6.02 7.90
C MET A 65 1.98 5.86 6.37
N VAL A 66 1.97 4.63 5.87
CA VAL A 66 1.81 4.36 4.42
C VAL A 66 0.46 4.88 3.92
N ARG A 67 -0.63 4.66 4.67
CA ARG A 67 -1.96 5.19 4.32
C ARG A 67 -1.95 6.71 4.26
N LEU A 68 -1.33 7.39 5.22
CA LEU A 68 -1.19 8.85 5.21
C LEU A 68 -0.37 9.33 4.01
N ALA A 69 0.74 8.67 3.70
CA ALA A 69 1.57 9.00 2.56
C ALA A 69 0.82 8.82 1.23
N MET A 70 0.08 7.71 1.08
CA MET A 70 -0.77 7.47 -0.09
C MET A 70 -1.88 8.51 -0.20
N ALA A 71 -2.61 8.81 0.87
CA ALA A 71 -3.65 9.82 0.87
C ALA A 71 -3.11 11.20 0.47
N ARG A 72 -1.93 11.58 0.98
CA ARG A 72 -1.25 12.82 0.59
C ARG A 72 -0.83 12.83 -0.88
N ARG A 73 -0.31 11.71 -1.40
CA ARG A 73 0.08 11.61 -2.82
C ARG A 73 -1.12 11.66 -3.76
N MET A 74 -2.21 10.98 -3.42
CA MET A 74 -3.44 11.02 -4.23
C MET A 74 -4.04 12.42 -4.24
N ALA A 75 -4.14 13.08 -3.08
CA ALA A 75 -4.60 14.46 -3.00
C ALA A 75 -3.70 15.45 -3.76
N ALA A 76 -2.38 15.24 -3.76
CA ALA A 76 -1.45 16.04 -4.56
C ALA A 76 -1.62 15.81 -6.07
N LYS A 77 -1.85 14.56 -6.47
CA LYS A 77 -2.06 14.19 -7.87
C LYS A 77 -3.39 14.72 -8.41
N GLU A 78 -4.47 14.57 -7.64
CA GLU A 78 -5.78 15.15 -7.96
C GLU A 78 -5.72 16.67 -8.12
N ARG A 79 -4.97 17.37 -7.27
CA ARG A 79 -4.75 18.82 -7.45
C ARG A 79 -4.02 19.14 -8.74
N HIS A 80 -3.03 18.34 -9.12
CA HIS A 80 -2.31 18.53 -10.37
C HIS A 80 -3.24 18.30 -11.58
N ASP A 81 -3.99 17.21 -11.57
CA ASP A 81 -4.90 16.83 -12.65
C ASP A 81 -6.04 17.84 -12.81
N ASN A 82 -6.60 18.35 -11.70
CA ASN A 82 -7.64 19.38 -11.74
C ASN A 82 -7.13 20.71 -12.31
N ARG A 83 -5.88 21.10 -12.01
CA ARG A 83 -5.28 22.31 -12.60
C ARG A 83 -5.04 22.14 -14.08
N VAL A 84 -4.51 20.99 -14.50
CA VAL A 84 -4.27 20.70 -15.92
C VAL A 84 -5.60 20.64 -16.68
N ALA A 85 -6.62 20.03 -16.09
CA ALA A 85 -7.97 20.06 -16.66
C ALA A 85 -8.48 21.49 -16.78
N GLU A 86 -8.39 22.32 -15.75
CA GLU A 86 -8.83 23.72 -15.80
C GLU A 86 -8.09 24.53 -16.89
N LEU A 87 -6.80 24.31 -17.08
CA LEU A 87 -6.01 24.96 -18.14
C LEU A 87 -6.41 24.50 -19.55
N VAL A 88 -6.82 23.24 -19.71
CA VAL A 88 -7.18 22.65 -21.01
C VAL A 88 -8.65 22.90 -21.37
N THR A 89 -9.57 22.83 -20.42
CA THR A 89 -11.02 22.97 -20.64
C THR A 89 -11.61 24.31 -20.19
N GLY A 90 -10.88 25.13 -19.42
CA GLY A 90 -11.35 26.44 -18.93
C GLY A 90 -12.50 26.40 -17.92
N LYS A 91 -12.99 25.21 -17.52
CA LYS A 91 -14.16 25.03 -16.65
C LYS A 91 -13.73 24.43 -15.31
N ARG A 92 -14.15 25.06 -14.19
CA ARG A 92 -13.83 24.57 -12.84
C ARG A 92 -14.61 23.26 -12.55
N PRO A 93 -13.93 22.12 -12.30
CA PRO A 93 -14.59 20.81 -12.14
C PRO A 93 -15.40 20.67 -10.84
N ARG A 94 -15.24 21.60 -9.89
CA ARG A 94 -15.87 21.55 -8.57
C ARG A 94 -17.41 21.70 -8.62
N GLY A 95 -17.94 22.41 -9.62
CA GLY A 95 -19.39 22.54 -9.82
C GLY A 95 -20.03 21.35 -10.53
N ASP A 96 -19.38 20.82 -11.56
CA ASP A 96 -19.94 19.75 -12.41
C ASP A 96 -20.00 18.39 -11.67
N LYS A 97 -19.06 18.11 -10.75
CA LYS A 97 -19.07 16.87 -9.94
C LYS A 97 -20.21 16.85 -8.92
N ALA A 98 -20.49 18.00 -8.29
CA ALA A 98 -21.58 18.16 -7.32
C ALA A 98 -22.95 18.13 -8.02
N ALA A 99 -23.07 18.76 -9.20
CA ALA A 99 -24.29 18.70 -10.01
C ALA A 99 -24.60 17.26 -10.47
N LYS A 100 -23.57 16.46 -10.78
CA LYS A 100 -23.75 15.06 -11.21
C LYS A 100 -24.02 14.07 -10.07
N THR A 101 -23.70 14.43 -8.83
CA THR A 101 -24.04 13.62 -7.63
C THR A 101 -25.40 13.97 -7.04
N LEU A 102 -26.00 15.09 -7.45
CA LEU A 102 -27.34 15.53 -7.06
C LEU A 102 -28.41 15.29 -8.14
N ALA A 103 -28.02 14.75 -9.29
CA ALA A 103 -28.97 14.30 -10.31
C ALA A 103 -29.52 12.92 -9.90
N PRO A 104 -30.85 12.72 -9.82
CA PRO A 104 -31.48 11.47 -9.44
C PRO A 104 -31.24 10.34 -10.46
#